data_AF-A0A8T4MJX4-F1
#
_entry.id   AF-A0A8T4MJX4-F1
#
_cell.length_a   1.000
_cell.length_b   1.000
_cell.length_c   1.000
_cell.angle_alpha   90.00
_cell.angle_beta   90.00
_cell.angle_gamma   90.00
#
_symmetry.space_group_name_H-M   'P 1'
#
loop_
_entity.id
_entity.type
_entity.pdbx_description
1 polymer ?
#
loop_
_entity_poly.entity_id
_entity_poly.type
_entity_poly.pdbx_seq_one_letter_code
_entity_poly.pdbx_strand_id
1 'polypeptide(L)'
;MQNKRGQINNSVEKPELFARNNLACLAASHEEYRETSSVNCKSKLSGRASALRERISKQPERDRELGGCKQFQNIFNKGQISTEYLIVISFVLFIVLTALGIALTYSSQIKDTMKFNQIESFSQKIVSQSETVFYSGYPARTTVKAYLPDGINEIRIMDYYIVFNVSTSSGNSVTAYKSNVNLTGNIRTTSGLRVIYLNATSNAVVLSD
;
A
#
# COMPACT_ATOMS: atom_id res chain seq x y z
N MET A 1 -51.85 -29.98 21.57
CA MET A 1 -52.25 -29.69 20.17
C MET A 1 -51.03 -29.88 19.28
N GLN A 2 -51.21 -30.60 18.18
CA GLN A 2 -50.14 -31.17 17.34
C GLN A 2 -49.49 -30.17 16.37
N ASN A 3 -48.45 -30.69 15.69
CA ASN A 3 -47.97 -30.39 14.33
C ASN A 3 -46.89 -29.29 14.20
N LYS A 4 -45.80 -29.46 13.46
CA LYS A 4 -45.42 -30.49 12.46
C LYS A 4 -43.90 -30.40 12.25
N ARG A 5 -43.16 -31.52 12.38
CA ARG A 5 -41.76 -31.64 11.93
C ARG A 5 -41.76 -31.88 10.42
N GLY A 6 -41.09 -31.01 9.67
CA GLY A 6 -40.79 -31.25 8.26
C GLY A 6 -39.41 -31.89 8.13
N GLN A 7 -39.38 -33.16 7.75
CA GLN A 7 -38.20 -33.85 7.25
C GLN A 7 -37.86 -33.31 5.85
N ILE A 8 -36.58 -33.05 5.59
CA ILE A 8 -36.05 -32.92 4.23
C ILE A 8 -35.04 -34.04 4.05
N ASN A 9 -35.38 -34.94 3.13
CA ASN A 9 -34.63 -36.15 2.83
C ASN A 9 -33.34 -35.82 2.07
N ASN A 10 -32.24 -36.39 2.54
CA ASN A 10 -30.99 -36.51 1.81
C ASN A 10 -31.18 -37.47 0.63
N SER A 11 -31.01 -36.99 -0.59
CA SER A 11 -30.74 -37.84 -1.76
C SER A 11 -29.33 -37.54 -2.24
N VAL A 12 -28.40 -38.41 -1.81
CA VAL A 12 -27.04 -38.50 -2.34
C VAL A 12 -27.15 -39.09 -3.74
N GLU A 13 -27.09 -38.24 -4.77
CA GLU A 13 -27.05 -38.67 -6.16
C GLU A 13 -25.59 -38.91 -6.60
N LYS A 14 -25.36 -40.08 -7.21
CA LYS A 14 -24.06 -40.71 -7.47
C LYS A 14 -23.13 -39.89 -8.38
N PRO A 15 -21.82 -39.75 -8.06
CA PRO A 15 -20.83 -39.01 -8.86
C PRO A 15 -20.32 -39.73 -10.14
N GLU A 16 -20.79 -40.94 -10.43
CA GLU A 16 -20.26 -41.78 -11.53
C GLU A 16 -20.82 -41.44 -12.92
N LEU A 17 -21.94 -40.69 -13.02
CA LEU A 17 -22.53 -40.34 -14.31
C LEU A 17 -21.96 -39.04 -14.92
N PHE A 18 -21.22 -38.25 -14.13
CA PHE A 18 -20.67 -36.96 -14.56
C PHE A 18 -19.36 -37.09 -15.34
N ALA A 19 -18.61 -38.19 -15.15
CA ALA A 19 -17.32 -38.39 -15.80
C ALA A 19 -17.42 -38.86 -17.26
N ARG A 20 -18.46 -39.61 -17.63
CA ARG A 20 -18.59 -40.14 -19.00
C ARG A 20 -19.02 -39.11 -20.04
N ASN A 21 -19.80 -38.11 -19.64
CA ASN A 21 -20.30 -37.10 -20.58
C ASN A 21 -19.27 -36.01 -20.91
N ASN A 22 -18.30 -35.75 -20.02
CA ASN A 22 -17.24 -34.77 -20.27
C ASN A 22 -16.18 -35.25 -21.28
N LEU A 23 -15.99 -36.57 -21.43
CA LEU A 23 -15.03 -37.10 -22.40
C LEU A 23 -15.55 -37.00 -23.85
N ALA A 24 -16.87 -37.07 -24.06
CA ALA A 24 -17.47 -36.96 -25.38
C ALA A 24 -17.41 -35.52 -25.94
N CYS A 25 -17.49 -34.50 -25.07
CA CYS A 25 -17.37 -33.11 -25.48
C CYS A 25 -15.92 -32.69 -25.82
N LEU A 26 -14.91 -33.30 -25.18
CA LEU A 26 -13.51 -32.98 -25.46
C LEU A 26 -12.99 -33.58 -26.79
N ALA A 27 -13.63 -34.65 -27.28
CA ALA A 27 -13.30 -35.27 -28.56
C ALA A 27 -13.84 -34.48 -29.77
N ALA A 28 -14.94 -33.73 -29.59
CA ALA A 28 -15.56 -32.96 -30.67
C ALA A 28 -14.82 -31.64 -31.01
N SER A 29 -13.92 -31.17 -30.15
CA SER A 29 -13.19 -29.92 -30.38
C SER A 29 -11.93 -30.05 -31.25
N HIS A 30 -11.59 -31.26 -31.72
CA HIS A 30 -10.35 -31.50 -32.47
C HIS A 30 -10.50 -31.75 -33.98
N GLU A 31 -11.74 -31.83 -34.49
CA GLU A 31 -11.99 -32.26 -35.89
C GLU A 31 -12.61 -31.18 -36.79
N GLU A 32 -12.91 -29.99 -36.26
CA GLU A 32 -13.52 -28.88 -37.01
C GLU A 32 -12.54 -27.72 -37.25
N TYR A 33 -11.39 -28.05 -37.84
CA TYR A 33 -10.43 -27.07 -38.39
C TYR A 33 -9.97 -27.51 -39.79
N ARG A 34 -10.91 -27.73 -40.71
CA ARG A 34 -10.61 -27.72 -42.15
C ARG A 34 -11.81 -27.26 -42.97
N GLU A 35 -11.50 -26.35 -43.90
CA GLU A 35 -12.33 -25.88 -45.02
C GLU A 35 -13.33 -24.75 -44.76
N THR A 36 -12.80 -23.53 -44.62
CA THR A 36 -13.40 -22.38 -45.30
C THR A 36 -12.81 -22.28 -46.71
N SER A 37 -13.58 -22.68 -47.73
CA SER A 37 -13.36 -22.22 -49.11
C SER A 37 -14.68 -22.13 -49.85
N SER A 38 -14.95 -20.91 -50.30
CA SER A 38 -16.08 -20.50 -51.12
C SER A 38 -16.19 -21.30 -52.40
N VAL A 39 -17.30 -22.01 -52.62
CA VAL A 39 -17.72 -22.38 -53.97
C VAL A 39 -19.23 -22.18 -54.11
N ASN A 40 -19.56 -21.14 -54.87
CA ASN A 40 -20.86 -20.90 -55.45
C ASN A 40 -21.25 -22.08 -56.36
N CYS A 41 -22.34 -22.77 -56.05
CA CYS A 41 -22.93 -23.75 -56.96
C CYS A 41 -24.46 -23.58 -57.01
N LYS A 42 -24.88 -22.44 -57.55
CA LYS A 42 -26.27 -22.20 -57.98
C LYS A 42 -26.45 -22.69 -59.41
N SER A 43 -26.60 -24.00 -59.63
CA SER A 43 -27.24 -24.56 -60.84
C SER A 43 -27.18 -26.09 -60.92
N LYS A 44 -27.93 -26.80 -60.08
CA LYS A 44 -28.46 -28.13 -60.46
C LYS A 44 -29.38 -28.64 -59.38
N LEU A 45 -30.69 -28.54 -59.63
CA LEU A 45 -31.68 -29.54 -59.23
C LEU A 45 -33.04 -29.14 -59.83
N SER A 46 -33.05 -29.08 -61.17
CA SER A 46 -34.24 -29.46 -61.93
C SER A 46 -34.38 -30.97 -61.81
N GLY A 47 -35.54 -31.45 -61.38
CA GLY A 47 -35.91 -32.86 -61.41
C GLY A 47 -35.56 -33.66 -60.15
N ARG A 48 -36.28 -33.42 -59.05
CA ARG A 48 -36.62 -34.45 -58.02
C ARG A 48 -37.57 -33.89 -56.94
N ALA A 49 -38.71 -33.36 -57.36
CA ALA A 49 -39.75 -32.83 -56.45
C ALA A 49 -40.66 -33.91 -55.83
N SER A 50 -40.39 -35.20 -56.02
CA SER A 50 -41.31 -36.28 -55.63
C SER A 50 -40.71 -37.35 -54.70
N ALA A 51 -39.45 -37.20 -54.24
CA ALA A 51 -38.83 -38.13 -53.29
C ALA A 51 -38.46 -37.50 -51.93
N LEU A 52 -38.85 -36.24 -51.70
CA LEU A 52 -38.55 -35.50 -50.47
C LEU A 52 -39.79 -35.17 -49.63
N ARG A 53 -40.85 -35.99 -49.72
CA ARG A 53 -42.08 -35.81 -48.93
C ARG A 53 -42.37 -36.95 -47.95
N GLU A 54 -41.41 -37.85 -47.75
CA GLU A 54 -41.56 -38.99 -46.83
C GLU A 54 -40.47 -39.06 -45.73
N ARG A 55 -39.56 -38.08 -45.68
CA ARG A 55 -38.57 -37.94 -44.58
C ARG A 55 -38.94 -36.88 -43.53
N ILE A 56 -40.17 -36.35 -43.56
CA ILE A 56 -40.63 -35.29 -42.65
C ILE A 56 -41.45 -35.86 -41.45
N SER A 57 -41.75 -37.16 -41.40
CA SER A 57 -42.54 -37.75 -40.30
C SER A 57 -41.73 -38.38 -39.16
N LYS A 58 -40.39 -38.29 -39.16
CA LYS A 58 -39.54 -38.97 -38.16
C LYS A 58 -38.52 -38.11 -37.40
N GLN A 59 -38.70 -36.80 -37.35
CA GLN A 59 -37.91 -35.95 -36.44
C GLN A 59 -38.78 -34.97 -35.65
N PRO A 60 -39.29 -35.39 -34.48
CA PRO A 60 -39.71 -34.42 -33.47
C PRO A 60 -39.09 -34.70 -32.09
N GLU A 61 -37.85 -35.18 -31.99
CA GLU A 61 -37.20 -35.38 -30.66
C GLU A 61 -35.74 -34.95 -30.53
N ARG A 62 -35.10 -34.34 -31.54
CA ARG A 62 -33.69 -33.90 -31.39
C ARG A 62 -33.50 -32.45 -30.94
N ASP A 63 -34.58 -31.68 -30.80
CA ASP A 63 -34.50 -30.22 -30.64
C ASP A 63 -34.71 -29.73 -29.20
N ARG A 64 -34.98 -30.62 -28.23
CA ARG A 64 -35.16 -30.24 -26.81
C ARG A 64 -33.88 -30.27 -25.96
N GLU A 65 -32.85 -31.01 -26.35
CA GLU A 65 -31.59 -31.04 -25.59
C GLU A 65 -30.63 -29.88 -25.92
N LEU A 66 -30.79 -29.22 -27.06
CA LEU A 66 -29.93 -28.09 -27.47
C LEU A 66 -30.23 -26.76 -26.77
N GLY A 67 -31.34 -26.67 -26.02
CA GLY A 67 -31.70 -25.46 -25.26
C GLY A 67 -30.90 -25.29 -23.96
N GLY A 68 -30.48 -26.39 -23.34
CA GLY A 68 -29.74 -26.39 -22.06
C GLY A 68 -28.27 -25.99 -22.22
N CYS A 69 -27.59 -26.47 -23.26
CA CYS A 69 -26.18 -26.16 -23.52
C CYS A 69 -25.93 -24.67 -23.79
N LYS A 70 -26.83 -23.99 -24.52
CA LYS A 70 -26.71 -22.54 -24.78
C LYS A 70 -26.89 -21.70 -23.51
N GLN A 71 -27.70 -22.15 -22.56
CA GLN A 71 -27.94 -21.41 -21.32
C GLN A 71 -26.78 -21.58 -20.32
N PHE A 72 -26.18 -22.77 -20.26
CA PHE A 72 -25.05 -23.06 -19.37
C PHE A 72 -23.76 -22.34 -19.83
N GLN A 73 -23.52 -22.24 -21.14
CA GLN A 73 -22.34 -21.57 -21.70
C GLN A 73 -22.30 -20.05 -21.47
N ASN A 74 -23.47 -19.40 -21.32
CA ASN A 74 -23.55 -17.97 -21.03
C ASN A 74 -23.24 -17.58 -19.57
N ILE A 75 -23.27 -18.53 -18.63
CA ILE A 75 -22.96 -18.29 -17.21
C ILE A 75 -21.44 -18.28 -16.98
N PHE A 76 -20.70 -19.19 -17.64
CA PHE A 76 -19.24 -19.24 -17.56
C PHE A 76 -18.56 -17.98 -18.12
N ASN A 77 -19.07 -17.42 -19.23
CA ASN A 77 -18.51 -16.19 -19.80
C ASN A 77 -18.68 -14.97 -18.87
N LYS A 78 -19.82 -14.86 -18.18
CA LYS A 78 -20.08 -13.75 -17.24
C LYS A 78 -19.27 -13.89 -15.95
N GLY A 79 -19.11 -15.12 -15.45
CA GLY A 79 -18.23 -15.43 -14.32
C GLY A 79 -16.77 -15.11 -14.65
N GLN A 80 -16.29 -15.53 -15.82
CA GLN A 80 -14.93 -15.28 -16.28
C GLN A 80 -14.61 -13.78 -16.37
N ILE A 81 -15.52 -12.99 -16.97
CA ILE A 81 -15.36 -11.54 -17.06
C ILE A 81 -15.32 -10.90 -15.67
N SER A 82 -16.21 -11.32 -14.76
CA SER A 82 -16.21 -10.82 -13.38
C SER A 82 -14.90 -11.15 -12.64
N THR A 83 -14.33 -12.33 -12.87
CA THR A 83 -13.05 -12.71 -12.24
C THR A 83 -11.87 -11.93 -12.79
N GLU A 84 -11.85 -11.63 -14.09
CA GLU A 84 -10.79 -10.81 -14.70
C GLU A 84 -10.77 -9.39 -14.13
N TYR A 85 -11.95 -8.76 -13.98
CA TYR A 85 -12.05 -7.44 -13.34
C TYR A 85 -11.61 -7.46 -11.88
N LEU A 86 -11.99 -8.49 -11.11
CA LEU A 86 -11.54 -8.61 -9.72
C LEU A 86 -10.02 -8.74 -9.61
N ILE A 87 -9.38 -9.49 -10.50
CA ILE A 87 -7.92 -9.63 -10.55
C ILE A 87 -7.27 -8.27 -10.85
N VAL A 88 -7.77 -7.55 -11.86
CA VAL A 88 -7.24 -6.22 -12.21
C VAL A 88 -7.38 -5.23 -11.05
N ILE A 89 -8.56 -5.17 -10.41
CA ILE A 89 -8.80 -4.29 -9.27
C ILE A 89 -7.90 -4.66 -8.09
N SER A 90 -7.71 -5.95 -7.82
CA SER A 90 -6.84 -6.41 -6.73
C SER A 90 -5.38 -6.01 -6.94
N PHE A 91 -4.90 -6.07 -8.18
CA PHE A 91 -3.54 -5.67 -8.53
C PHE A 91 -3.35 -4.15 -8.37
N VAL A 92 -4.31 -3.36 -8.82
CA VAL A 92 -4.30 -1.90 -8.62
C VAL A 92 -4.32 -1.56 -7.13
N LEU A 93 -5.17 -2.21 -6.35
CA LEU A 93 -5.25 -2.01 -4.90
C LEU A 93 -3.93 -2.39 -4.20
N PHE A 94 -3.31 -3.50 -4.60
CA PHE A 94 -2.03 -3.94 -4.06
C PHE A 94 -0.92 -2.90 -4.28
N ILE A 95 -0.86 -2.29 -5.47
CA ILE A 95 0.09 -1.21 -5.76
C ILE A 95 -0.17 -0.01 -4.83
N VAL A 96 -1.43 0.40 -4.68
CA VAL A 96 -1.80 1.53 -3.81
C VAL A 96 -1.42 1.27 -2.36
N LEU A 97 -1.73 0.07 -1.83
CA LEU A 97 -1.38 -0.31 -0.46
C LEU A 97 0.12 -0.32 -0.22
N THR A 98 0.89 -0.85 -1.19
CA THR A 98 2.35 -0.87 -1.12
C THR A 98 2.93 0.55 -1.11
N ALA A 99 2.42 1.43 -1.98
CA ALA A 99 2.83 2.83 -2.03
C ALA A 99 2.51 3.58 -0.73
N LEU A 100 1.34 3.34 -0.14
CA LEU A 100 0.97 3.91 1.16
C LEU A 100 1.87 3.40 2.29
N GLY A 101 2.21 2.12 2.30
CA GLY A 101 3.14 1.54 3.28
C GLY A 101 4.49 2.26 3.29
N ILE A 102 5.05 2.49 2.10
CA ILE A 102 6.32 3.23 1.94
C ILE A 102 6.15 4.70 2.37
N ALA A 103 5.06 5.36 1.97
CA ALA A 103 4.82 6.75 2.32
C ALA A 103 4.81 6.98 3.84
N LEU A 104 4.25 6.05 4.61
CA LEU A 104 4.21 6.12 6.08
C LEU A 104 5.61 6.04 6.71
N THR A 105 6.48 5.14 6.22
CA THR A 105 7.85 5.02 6.76
C THR A 105 8.70 6.24 6.44
N TYR A 106 8.58 6.79 5.24
CA TYR A 106 9.31 8.00 4.84
C TYR A 106 8.85 9.24 5.61
N SER A 107 7.55 9.35 5.93
CA SER A 107 7.03 10.47 6.72
C SER A 107 7.71 10.59 8.08
N SER A 108 7.95 9.47 8.77
CA SER A 108 8.65 9.45 10.05
C SER A 108 10.11 9.87 9.94
N GLN A 109 10.82 9.39 8.92
CA GLN A 109 12.22 9.77 8.68
C GLN A 109 12.37 11.27 8.39
N ILE A 110 11.47 11.84 7.58
CA ILE A 110 11.48 13.28 7.28
C ILE A 110 11.30 14.11 8.55
N LYS A 111 10.38 13.71 9.45
CA LYS A 111 10.19 14.39 10.74
C LYS A 111 11.46 14.36 11.59
N ASP A 112 12.14 13.22 11.64
CA ASP A 112 13.39 13.09 12.39
C ASP A 112 14.50 13.97 11.79
N THR A 113 14.65 13.99 10.46
CA THR A 113 15.61 14.89 9.78
C THR A 113 15.30 16.36 10.09
N MET A 114 14.04 16.77 10.08
CA MET A 114 13.64 18.13 10.45
C MET A 114 13.99 18.47 11.89
N LYS A 115 13.79 17.54 12.84
CA LYS A 115 14.20 17.71 14.24
C LYS A 115 15.71 17.93 14.34
N PHE A 116 16.52 17.08 13.71
CA PHE A 116 17.98 17.24 13.74
C PHE A 116 18.43 18.58 13.15
N ASN A 117 17.85 19.02 12.03
CA ASN A 117 18.16 20.33 11.45
C ASN A 117 17.82 21.50 12.38
N GLN A 118 16.74 21.38 13.16
CA GLN A 118 16.37 22.38 14.15
C GLN A 118 17.33 22.37 15.35
N ILE A 119 17.72 21.18 15.85
CA ILE A 119 18.75 21.04 16.90
C ILE A 119 20.07 21.63 16.43
N GLU A 120 20.49 21.34 15.19
CA GLU A 120 21.70 21.89 14.58
C GLU A 120 21.66 23.42 14.59
N SER A 121 20.58 23.99 14.07
CA SER A 121 20.40 25.44 13.99
C SER A 121 20.34 26.10 15.37
N PHE A 122 19.72 25.43 16.34
CA PHE A 122 19.64 25.89 17.74
C PHE A 122 21.02 25.89 18.39
N SER A 123 21.76 24.79 18.28
CA SER A 123 23.09 24.62 18.85
C SER A 123 24.10 25.55 18.22
N GLN A 124 24.13 25.66 16.88
CA GLN A 124 25.05 26.57 16.19
C GLN A 124 24.81 28.03 16.58
N LYS A 125 23.56 28.46 16.76
CA LYS A 125 23.25 29.81 17.26
C LYS A 125 23.78 30.03 18.67
N ILE A 126 23.57 29.08 19.57
CA ILE A 126 24.06 29.20 20.95
C ILE A 126 25.58 29.21 20.99
N VAL A 127 26.24 28.28 20.28
CA VAL A 127 27.70 28.15 20.22
C VAL A 127 28.32 29.43 19.65
N SER A 128 27.87 29.89 18.47
CA SER A 128 28.41 31.10 17.83
C SER A 128 28.23 32.36 18.69
N GLN A 129 27.08 32.51 19.34
CA GLN A 129 26.81 33.64 20.23
C GLN A 129 27.58 33.55 21.54
N SER A 130 27.79 32.34 22.07
CA SER A 130 28.63 32.13 23.25
C SER A 130 30.08 32.51 22.96
N GLU A 131 30.61 32.09 21.82
CA GLU A 131 31.96 32.47 21.36
C GLU A 131 32.06 33.98 21.18
N THR A 132 31.08 34.60 20.52
CA THR A 132 31.04 36.06 20.31
C THR A 132 31.06 36.81 21.64
N VAL A 133 30.24 36.39 22.61
CA VAL A 133 30.13 37.02 23.92
C VAL A 133 31.39 36.82 24.75
N PHE A 134 31.99 35.63 24.70
CA PHE A 134 33.23 35.35 25.42
C PHE A 134 34.38 36.22 24.91
N TYR A 135 34.58 36.30 23.59
CA TYR A 135 35.64 37.11 22.98
C TYR A 135 35.38 38.62 23.09
N SER A 136 34.15 39.05 23.35
CA SER A 136 33.84 40.44 23.69
C SER A 136 34.36 40.84 25.07
N GLY A 137 34.74 39.87 25.91
CA GLY A 137 35.32 40.07 27.23
C GLY A 137 34.27 40.17 28.34
N TYR A 138 34.72 39.91 29.57
CA TYR A 138 33.88 40.05 30.75
C TYR A 138 33.54 41.54 31.01
N PRO A 139 32.29 41.92 31.34
CA PRO A 139 31.10 41.11 31.64
C PRO A 139 30.06 41.12 30.51
N ALA A 140 30.47 40.86 29.27
CA ALA A 140 29.55 40.87 28.13
C ALA A 140 28.39 39.89 28.30
N ARG A 141 27.22 40.28 27.77
CA ARG A 141 25.99 39.49 27.81
C ARG A 141 25.29 39.57 26.46
N THR A 142 24.66 38.48 26.06
CA THR A 142 23.72 38.49 24.94
C THR A 142 22.51 37.62 25.23
N THR A 143 21.48 37.78 24.40
CA THR A 143 20.27 36.98 24.46
C THR A 143 20.05 36.33 23.12
N VAL A 144 19.90 35.01 23.11
CA VAL A 144 19.69 34.22 21.91
C VAL A 144 18.26 33.72 21.89
N LYS A 145 17.57 33.95 20.77
CA LYS A 145 16.24 33.40 20.52
C LYS A 145 16.38 32.26 19.51
N ALA A 146 16.08 31.04 19.94
CA ALA A 146 16.18 29.87 19.09
C ALA A 146 15.03 28.90 19.36
N TYR A 147 14.61 28.19 18.32
CA TYR A 147 13.52 27.22 18.41
C TYR A 147 14.10 25.85 18.78
N LEU A 148 13.58 25.26 19.84
CA LEU A 148 13.92 23.91 20.28
C LEU A 148 12.84 22.94 19.77
N PRO A 149 13.18 21.91 18.99
CA PRO A 149 12.22 20.90 18.53
C PRO A 149 11.65 20.07 19.69
N ASP A 150 10.59 19.34 19.38
CA ASP A 150 10.04 18.30 20.25
C ASP A 150 10.88 17.02 20.25
N GLY A 151 10.66 16.17 21.26
CA GLY A 151 11.31 14.88 21.38
C GLY A 151 12.75 14.93 21.93
N ILE A 152 13.12 15.99 22.63
CA ILE A 152 14.39 16.04 23.37
C ILE A 152 14.15 15.51 24.78
N ASN A 153 14.83 14.41 25.10
CA ASN A 153 14.75 13.76 26.41
C ASN A 153 15.64 14.50 27.43
N GLU A 154 16.83 14.92 27.00
CA GLU A 154 17.83 15.52 27.88
C GLU A 154 18.77 16.45 27.11
N ILE A 155 19.16 17.56 27.73
CA ILE A 155 20.21 18.46 27.27
C ILE A 155 21.26 18.53 28.36
N ARG A 156 22.51 18.18 28.02
CA ARG A 156 23.65 18.29 28.92
C ARG A 156 24.70 19.22 28.34
N ILE A 157 25.19 20.13 29.16
CA ILE A 157 26.33 20.99 28.82
C ILE A 157 27.55 20.41 29.55
N MET A 158 28.58 20.08 28.79
CA MET A 158 29.81 19.43 29.26
C MET A 158 31.02 20.19 28.74
N ASP A 159 31.44 21.21 29.49
CA ASP A 159 32.55 22.11 29.15
C ASP A 159 32.40 22.67 27.72
N TYR A 160 33.14 22.12 26.75
CA TYR A 160 33.14 22.56 25.36
C TYR A 160 32.04 21.92 24.50
N TYR A 161 31.13 21.14 25.08
CA TYR A 161 30.12 20.39 24.34
C TYR A 161 28.70 20.64 24.85
N ILE A 162 27.77 20.78 23.90
CA ILE A 162 26.33 20.70 24.17
C ILE A 162 25.84 19.37 23.61
N VAL A 163 25.37 18.48 24.48
CA VAL A 163 24.95 17.12 24.17
C VAL A 163 23.43 17.02 24.28
N PHE A 164 22.78 16.52 23.23
CA PHE A 164 21.35 16.30 23.17
C PHE A 164 21.05 14.81 23.08
N ASN A 165 20.13 14.35 23.93
CA ASN A 165 19.52 13.02 23.82
C ASN A 165 18.12 13.18 23.22
N VAL A 166 17.91 12.61 22.04
CA VAL A 166 16.74 12.86 21.18
C VAL A 166 16.01 11.55 20.90
N SER A 167 14.69 11.53 21.05
CA SER A 167 13.83 10.42 20.64
C SER A 167 13.47 10.55 19.16
N THR A 168 13.93 9.60 18.35
CA THR A 168 13.65 9.45 16.93
C THR A 168 12.67 8.29 16.68
N SER A 169 12.20 8.14 15.45
CA SER A 169 11.38 6.99 15.03
C SER A 169 12.12 5.65 15.08
N SER A 170 13.46 5.67 15.05
CA SER A 170 14.31 4.47 15.14
C SER A 170 14.81 4.17 16.56
N GLY A 171 14.61 5.06 17.53
CA GLY A 171 15.04 4.89 18.91
C GLY A 171 15.59 6.17 19.52
N ASN A 172 16.48 6.05 20.50
CA ASN A 172 17.17 7.22 21.07
C ASN A 172 18.48 7.47 20.31
N SER A 173 18.74 8.74 19.99
CA SER A 173 19.95 9.20 19.32
C SER A 173 20.60 10.29 20.14
N VAL A 174 21.93 10.27 20.21
CA VAL A 174 22.73 11.29 20.90
C VAL A 174 23.50 12.10 19.88
N THR A 175 23.40 13.42 19.95
CA THR A 175 24.19 14.35 19.14
C THR A 175 24.95 15.33 20.04
N ALA A 176 26.13 15.76 19.62
CA ALA A 176 26.99 16.63 20.42
C ALA A 176 27.57 17.75 19.55
N TYR A 177 27.53 18.97 20.08
CA TYR A 177 27.97 20.18 19.42
C TYR A 177 29.14 20.79 20.15
N LYS A 178 30.27 20.93 19.47
CA LYS A 178 31.50 21.50 20.04
C LYS A 178 31.47 23.02 19.98
N SER A 179 31.93 23.67 21.04
CA SER A 179 32.26 25.09 21.11
C SER A 179 33.76 25.28 21.35
N ASN A 180 34.29 26.42 20.92
CA ASN A 180 35.66 26.85 21.20
C ASN A 180 35.82 27.48 22.59
N VAL A 181 34.72 27.71 23.30
CA VAL A 181 34.70 28.29 24.65
C VAL A 181 34.05 27.32 25.64
N ASN A 182 34.46 27.41 26.91
CA ASN A 182 33.86 26.59 27.95
C ASN A 182 32.43 27.10 28.22
N LEU A 183 31.46 26.20 28.18
CA LEU A 183 30.04 26.43 28.39
C LEU A 183 29.62 25.77 29.71
N THR A 184 28.78 26.46 30.47
CA THR A 184 28.19 25.96 31.72
C THR A 184 26.73 26.38 31.82
N GLY A 185 25.93 25.67 32.61
CA GLY A 185 24.55 26.04 32.88
C GLY A 185 23.56 24.94 32.57
N ASN A 186 22.28 25.31 32.44
CA ASN A 186 21.19 24.37 32.19
C ASN A 186 20.18 24.99 31.22
N ILE A 187 19.65 24.16 30.33
CA ILE A 187 18.62 24.52 29.35
C ILE A 187 17.45 23.56 29.54
N ARG A 188 16.23 24.08 29.62
CA ARG A 188 15.03 23.24 29.74
C ARG A 188 14.77 22.48 28.45
N THR A 189 14.30 21.25 28.57
CA THR A 189 13.98 20.36 27.42
C THR A 189 12.62 20.67 26.78
N THR A 190 11.90 21.69 27.25
CA THR A 190 10.56 22.03 26.75
C THR A 190 10.63 22.61 25.33
N SER A 191 9.92 21.99 24.39
CA SER A 191 9.87 22.40 22.99
C SER A 191 9.29 23.81 22.81
N GLY A 192 9.72 24.49 21.74
CA GLY A 192 9.20 25.79 21.33
C GLY A 192 10.28 26.86 21.22
N LEU A 193 9.85 28.11 21.08
CA LEU A 193 10.76 29.25 21.06
C LEU A 193 11.33 29.46 22.47
N ARG A 194 12.65 29.33 22.62
CA ARG A 194 13.38 29.59 23.87
C ARG A 194 14.16 30.89 23.77
N VAL A 195 14.27 31.57 24.90
CA VAL A 195 15.11 32.73 25.10
C VAL A 195 16.22 32.31 26.03
N ILE A 196 17.46 32.34 25.57
CA ILE A 196 18.62 31.90 26.34
C ILE A 196 19.50 33.09 26.60
N TYR A 197 19.77 33.33 27.87
CA TYR A 197 20.67 34.36 28.34
C TYR A 197 22.09 33.78 28.43
N LEU A 198 23.01 34.42 27.73
CA LEU A 198 24.43 34.06 27.72
C LEU A 198 25.21 35.15 28.44
N ASN A 199 25.91 34.77 29.50
CA ASN A 199 26.75 35.68 30.28
C ASN A 199 28.19 35.21 30.22
N ALA A 200 29.11 36.06 29.73
CA ALA A 200 30.53 35.80 29.84
C ALA A 200 30.98 35.94 31.30
N THR A 201 31.78 34.98 31.74
CA THR A 201 32.62 35.04 32.95
C THR A 201 34.09 35.13 32.52
N SER A 202 35.03 35.16 33.45
CA SER A 202 36.46 35.19 33.12
C SER A 202 36.92 33.95 32.33
N ASN A 203 36.28 32.80 32.56
CA ASN A 203 36.77 31.49 32.07
C ASN A 203 35.73 30.70 31.26
N ALA A 204 34.46 31.07 31.31
CA ALA A 204 33.36 30.32 30.68
C ALA A 204 32.18 31.23 30.31
N VAL A 205 31.26 30.70 29.50
CA VAL A 205 29.94 31.29 29.26
C VAL A 205 28.90 30.52 30.06
N VAL A 206 28.10 31.25 30.84
CA VAL A 206 26.98 30.69 31.61
C VAL A 206 25.70 30.84 30.79
N LEU A 207 25.04 29.71 30.53
CA LEU A 207 23.79 29.60 29.82
C LEU A 207 22.64 29.49 30.84
N SER A 208 21.62 30.33 30.66
CA SER A 208 20.41 30.29 31.48
C SER A 208 19.17 30.55 30.62
N ASP A 209 18.07 29.95 31.03
CA ASP A 209 16.79 29.86 30.31
C ASP A 209 15.65 30.42 31.19
#